data_AF-A0A9Q1CK16-F1
#
_entry.id   AF-A0A9Q1CK16-F1
#
_cell.length_a   1.000
_cell.length_b   1.000
_cell.length_c   1.000
_cell.angle_alpha   90.00
_cell.angle_beta   90.00
_cell.angle_gamma   90.00
#
_symmetry.space_group_name_H-M   'P 1'
#
loop_
_entity.id
_entity.type
_entity.pdbx_description
1 polymer ?
#
loop_
_entity_poly.entity_id
_entity_poly.type
_entity_poly.pdbx_seq_one_letter_code
_entity_poly.pdbx_strand_id
1 'polypeptide(L)'
;MDVERLSKVGKDLGLDGQALIDFIARERDIEKEAKADKEKAARDERAHQLELKRQEKEILEMKLLLQKTTDEGGKLTQQDLDSKLRANAPKLPCFNDKEDLDAYLNRFERYAASQRWLKQDWAVN
;
A
#
# COMPACT_ATOMS: atom_id res chain seq x y z
N MET A 1 24.70 -6.07 38.94
CA MET A 1 25.96 -6.63 39.52
C MET A 1 25.83 -6.80 41.04
N ASP A 2 26.60 -7.69 41.66
CA ASP A 2 26.63 -7.87 43.12
C ASP A 2 27.45 -6.77 43.82
N VAL A 3 26.88 -6.13 44.84
CA VAL A 3 27.53 -5.04 45.60
C VAL A 3 28.86 -5.49 46.23
N GLU A 4 28.94 -6.77 46.63
CA GLU A 4 30.14 -7.36 47.22
C GLU A 4 31.32 -7.43 46.24
N ARG A 5 31.04 -7.64 44.94
CA ARG A 5 32.07 -7.63 43.89
C ARG A 5 32.59 -6.23 43.65
N LEU A 6 31.69 -5.24 43.56
CA LEU A 6 32.06 -3.83 43.40
C LEU A 6 32.85 -3.31 44.62
N SER A 7 32.49 -3.76 45.82
CA SER A 7 33.22 -3.42 47.05
C SER A 7 34.63 -4.01 47.07
N LYS A 8 34.81 -5.26 46.63
CA LYS A 8 36.15 -5.87 46.48
C LYS A 8 37.01 -5.14 45.46
N VAL A 9 36.46 -4.91 44.25
CA VAL A 9 37.18 -4.21 43.17
C VAL A 9 37.58 -2.80 43.59
N GLY A 10 36.68 -2.05 44.25
CA GLY A 10 37.02 -0.71 44.74
C GLY A 10 38.12 -0.72 45.81
N LYS A 11 38.11 -1.70 46.73
CA LYS A 11 39.20 -1.88 47.71
C LYS A 11 40.51 -2.29 47.06
N ASP A 12 40.48 -3.16 46.05
CA ASP A 12 41.67 -3.58 45.29
C ASP A 12 42.27 -2.41 44.48
N LEU A 13 41.44 -1.44 44.09
CA LEU A 13 41.84 -0.16 43.47
C LEU A 13 42.31 0.89 44.50
N GLY A 14 42.33 0.56 45.79
CA GLY A 14 42.75 1.46 46.87
C GLY A 14 41.71 2.51 47.25
N LEU A 15 40.44 2.32 46.89
CA LEU A 15 39.34 3.19 47.31
C LEU A 15 38.77 2.72 48.66
N ASP A 16 38.70 3.65 49.60
CA ASP A 16 38.23 3.43 50.96
C ASP A 16 37.26 4.53 51.43
N GLY A 17 36.52 4.20 52.49
CA GLY A 17 35.53 5.12 53.09
C GLY A 17 34.51 5.66 52.09
N GLN A 18 34.44 6.99 51.99
CA GLN A 18 33.45 7.69 51.15
C GLN A 18 33.67 7.46 49.66
N ALA A 19 34.94 7.37 49.21
CA ALA A 19 35.25 7.18 47.79
C ALA A 19 34.77 5.82 47.27
N LEU A 20 34.80 4.79 48.11
CA LEU A 20 34.25 3.46 47.78
C LEU A 20 32.73 3.48 47.68
N ILE A 21 32.05 4.24 48.55
CA ILE A 21 30.59 4.39 48.54
C ILE A 21 30.16 5.11 47.27
N ASP A 22 30.83 6.21 46.93
CA ASP A 22 30.52 7.01 45.74
C ASP A 22 30.75 6.21 44.45
N PHE A 23 31.79 5.36 44.40
CA PHE A 23 32.04 4.44 43.29
C PHE A 23 30.88 3.44 43.10
N ILE A 24 30.45 2.79 44.18
CA ILE A 24 29.35 1.81 44.13
C ILE A 24 28.02 2.49 43.74
N ALA A 25 27.77 3.70 44.26
CA ALA A 25 26.59 4.48 43.93
C ALA A 25 26.57 4.84 42.44
N ARG A 26 27.68 5.37 41.91
CA ARG A 26 27.82 5.73 40.50
C ARG A 26 27.64 4.53 39.57
N GLU A 27 28.24 3.39 39.89
CA GLU A 27 28.06 2.15 39.11
C GLU A 27 26.60 1.65 39.11
N ARG A 28 25.91 1.76 40.25
CA ARG A 28 24.49 1.40 40.33
C ARG A 28 23.59 2.35 39.55
N ASP A 29 23.89 3.63 39.53
CA ASP A 29 23.12 4.60 38.76
C ASP A 29 23.30 4.39 37.26
N ILE A 30 24.53 4.11 36.81
CA ILE A 30 24.81 3.72 35.41
C ILE A 30 24.06 2.43 35.04
N GLU A 31 24.06 1.42 35.90
CA GLU A 31 23.33 0.16 35.63
C GLU A 31 21.81 0.38 35.55
N LYS A 32 21.25 1.25 36.41
CA LYS A 32 19.84 1.61 36.37
C LYS A 32 19.48 2.39 35.11
N GLU A 33 20.29 3.36 34.72
CA GLU A 33 20.09 4.17 33.52
C GLU A 33 20.16 3.29 32.27
N ALA A 34 21.17 2.42 32.17
CA ALA A 34 21.28 1.46 31.07
C ALA A 34 20.10 0.48 31.01
N LYS A 35 19.52 0.10 32.16
CA LYS A 35 18.32 -0.73 32.21
C LYS A 35 17.08 0.05 31.77
N ALA A 36 16.93 1.30 32.21
CA ALA A 36 15.83 2.17 31.81
C ALA A 36 15.86 2.46 30.31
N ASP A 37 17.05 2.71 29.73
CA ASP A 37 17.22 2.90 28.29
C ASP A 37 16.89 1.65 27.49
N LYS A 38 17.32 0.47 27.95
CA LYS A 38 16.93 -0.81 27.32
C LYS A 38 15.43 -1.04 27.37
N GLU A 39 14.79 -0.72 28.49
CA GLU A 39 13.34 -0.86 28.64
C GLU A 39 12.58 0.13 27.75
N LYS A 40 13.06 1.37 27.65
CA LYS A 40 12.50 2.37 26.74
C LYS A 40 12.67 1.98 25.28
N ALA A 41 13.86 1.52 24.87
CA ALA A 41 14.11 1.01 23.53
C ALA A 41 13.23 -0.20 23.20
N ALA A 42 13.05 -1.13 24.14
CA ALA A 42 12.16 -2.29 23.96
C ALA A 42 10.68 -1.88 23.83
N ARG A 43 10.26 -0.84 24.55
CA ARG A 43 8.92 -0.27 24.46
C ARG A 43 8.70 0.43 23.12
N ASP A 44 9.66 1.23 22.68
CA ASP A 44 9.62 1.97 21.42
C ASP A 44 9.61 0.99 20.23
N GLU A 45 10.43 -0.07 20.26
CA GLU A 45 10.42 -1.15 19.27
C GLU A 45 9.05 -1.85 19.23
N ARG A 46 8.48 -2.21 20.39
CA ARG A 46 7.15 -2.83 20.44
C ARG A 46 6.07 -1.91 19.87
N ALA A 47 6.14 -0.61 20.14
CA ALA A 47 5.22 0.37 19.59
C ALA A 47 5.36 0.46 18.06
N HIS A 48 6.59 0.51 17.56
CA HIS A 48 6.88 0.53 16.12
C HIS A 48 6.37 -0.73 15.40
N GLN A 49 6.57 -1.90 16.00
CA GLN A 49 6.06 -3.17 15.46
C GLN A 49 4.53 -3.24 15.42
N LEU A 50 3.85 -2.66 16.41
CA LEU A 50 2.39 -2.57 16.42
C LEU A 50 1.87 -1.63 15.33
N GLU A 51 2.55 -0.50 15.12
CA GLU A 51 2.19 0.47 14.08
C GLU A 51 2.41 -0.12 12.68
N LEU A 52 3.53 -0.80 12.43
CA LEU A 52 3.77 -1.52 11.18
C LEU A 52 2.68 -2.57 10.92
N LYS A 53 2.35 -3.40 11.92
CA LYS A 53 1.26 -4.37 11.78
C LYS A 53 -0.10 -3.74 11.53
N ARG A 54 -0.34 -2.55 12.07
CA ARG A 54 -1.58 -1.80 11.81
C ARG A 54 -1.61 -1.31 10.37
N GLN A 55 -0.52 -0.74 9.87
CA GLN A 55 -0.40 -0.30 8.48
C GLN A 55 -0.53 -1.46 7.50
N GLU A 56 0.09 -2.61 7.78
CA GLU A 56 -0.05 -3.82 6.96
C GLU A 56 -1.50 -4.29 6.89
N LYS A 57 -2.22 -4.29 8.02
CA LYS A 57 -3.65 -4.64 8.06
C LYS A 57 -4.50 -3.67 7.25
N GLU A 58 -4.26 -2.36 7.37
CA GLU A 58 -4.99 -1.34 6.64
C GLU A 58 -4.76 -1.45 5.12
N ILE A 59 -3.51 -1.67 4.70
CA ILE A 59 -3.17 -1.92 3.29
C ILE A 59 -3.86 -3.18 2.77
N LEU A 60 -3.87 -4.26 3.56
CA LEU A 60 -4.51 -5.51 3.18
C LEU A 60 -6.04 -5.36 3.07
N GLU A 61 -6.65 -4.65 4.01
CA GLU A 61 -8.08 -4.35 4.00
C GLU A 61 -8.46 -3.48 2.80
N MET A 62 -7.68 -2.44 2.50
CA MET A 62 -7.89 -1.61 1.32
C MET A 62 -7.76 -2.41 0.01
N LYS A 63 -6.76 -3.30 -0.09
CA LYS A 63 -6.61 -4.20 -1.25
C LYS A 63 -7.82 -5.13 -1.40
N LEU A 64 -8.31 -5.68 -0.31
CA LEU A 64 -9.47 -6.57 -0.31
C LEU A 64 -10.75 -5.82 -0.70
N LEU A 65 -10.91 -4.58 -0.24
CA LEU A 65 -12.01 -3.72 -0.66
C LEU A 65 -11.94 -3.41 -2.16
N LEU A 66 -10.75 -3.03 -2.66
CA LEU A 66 -10.54 -2.78 -4.09
C LEU A 66 -10.85 -4.02 -4.94
N GLN A 67 -10.40 -5.20 -4.50
CA GLN A 67 -10.71 -6.45 -5.17
C GLN A 67 -12.22 -6.72 -5.19
N LYS A 68 -12.91 -6.60 -4.05
CA LYS A 68 -14.37 -6.73 -3.99
C LYS A 68 -15.08 -5.75 -4.90
N THR A 69 -14.67 -4.49 -4.95
CA THR A 69 -15.26 -3.51 -5.87
C THR A 69 -14.97 -3.82 -7.34
N THR A 70 -13.85 -4.48 -7.64
CA THR A 70 -13.51 -4.93 -9.01
C THR A 70 -14.30 -6.17 -9.40
N ASP A 71 -14.56 -7.07 -8.44
CA ASP A 71 -15.33 -8.30 -8.66
C ASP A 71 -16.85 -8.02 -8.71
N GLU A 72 -17.37 -7.12 -7.87
CA GLU A 72 -18.78 -6.70 -7.87
C GLU A 72 -19.07 -5.67 -8.98
N GLY A 73 -18.14 -4.75 -9.22
CA GLY A 73 -18.09 -3.91 -10.41
C GLY A 73 -17.46 -4.67 -11.56
N GLY A 74 -18.07 -5.81 -11.93
CA GLY A 74 -17.53 -6.77 -12.88
C GLY A 74 -16.81 -6.06 -14.02
N LYS A 75 -15.50 -6.33 -14.15
CA LYS A 75 -14.73 -6.02 -15.35
C LYS A 75 -15.40 -6.76 -16.52
N LEU A 76 -16.45 -6.18 -17.07
CA LEU A 76 -16.74 -6.33 -18.48
C LEU A 76 -15.48 -5.82 -19.15
N THR A 77 -14.68 -6.75 -19.66
CA THR A 77 -13.61 -6.38 -20.57
C THR A 77 -14.25 -5.56 -21.69
N GLN A 78 -13.50 -4.63 -22.28
CA GLN A 78 -14.00 -3.85 -23.42
C GLN A 78 -14.57 -4.81 -24.50
N GLN A 79 -13.95 -5.99 -24.63
CA GLN A 79 -14.37 -7.13 -25.45
C GLN A 79 -15.73 -7.75 -25.05
N ASP A 80 -16.07 -7.85 -23.76
CA ASP A 80 -17.39 -8.33 -23.30
C ASP A 80 -18.50 -7.30 -23.55
N LEU A 81 -18.18 -6.01 -23.39
CA LEU A 81 -19.09 -4.91 -23.77
C LEU A 81 -19.30 -4.88 -25.28
N ASP A 82 -18.24 -5.00 -26.07
CA ASP A 82 -18.30 -5.09 -27.53
C ASP A 82 -19.12 -6.30 -28.00
N SER A 83 -18.96 -7.45 -27.35
CA SER A 83 -19.70 -8.68 -27.71
C SER A 83 -21.19 -8.57 -27.42
N LYS A 84 -21.58 -7.94 -26.30
CA LYS A 84 -22.99 -7.70 -25.96
C LYS A 84 -23.63 -6.63 -26.84
N LEU A 85 -22.88 -5.61 -27.27
CA LEU A 85 -23.36 -4.57 -28.18
C LEU A 85 -23.54 -5.08 -29.62
N ARG A 86 -22.65 -5.97 -30.08
CA ARG A 86 -22.76 -6.61 -31.41
C ARG A 86 -23.98 -7.51 -31.57
N ALA A 87 -24.46 -8.12 -30.48
CA ALA A 87 -25.56 -9.08 -30.53
C ALA A 87 -26.92 -8.45 -30.92
N ASN A 88 -27.11 -7.14 -30.72
CA ASN A 88 -28.40 -6.45 -30.92
C ASN A 88 -28.33 -5.24 -31.86
N ALA A 89 -27.18 -4.96 -32.48
CA ALA A 89 -27.05 -3.82 -33.37
C ALA A 89 -27.66 -4.12 -34.75
N PRO A 90 -28.59 -3.29 -35.26
CA PRO A 90 -29.09 -3.44 -36.63
C PRO A 90 -27.93 -3.24 -37.61
N LYS A 91 -27.82 -4.11 -38.63
CA LYS A 91 -26.76 -4.03 -39.63
C LYS A 91 -26.81 -2.67 -40.35
N LEU A 92 -25.66 -2.03 -40.53
CA LEU A 92 -25.56 -0.84 -41.36
C LEU A 92 -25.91 -1.20 -42.82
N PRO A 93 -26.87 -0.50 -43.45
CA PRO A 93 -27.18 -0.71 -44.86
C PRO A 93 -25.98 -0.41 -45.77
N CYS A 94 -25.84 -1.16 -46.87
CA CYS A 94 -24.80 -0.88 -47.88
C CYS A 94 -25.05 0.46 -48.57
N PHE A 95 -23.97 1.15 -48.94
CA PHE A 95 -24.07 2.35 -49.79
C PHE A 95 -24.67 1.99 -51.15
N ASN A 96 -25.57 2.83 -51.63
CA ASN A 96 -26.16 2.76 -52.96
C ASN A 96 -25.70 3.98 -53.76
N ASP A 97 -25.27 3.82 -55.01
CA ASP A 97 -24.79 4.92 -55.87
C ASP A 97 -25.86 6.00 -56.15
N LYS A 98 -27.12 5.72 -55.81
CA LYS A 98 -28.24 6.67 -55.88
C LYS A 98 -28.49 7.43 -54.58
N GLU A 99 -27.85 7.06 -53.48
CA GLU A 99 -27.96 7.77 -52.21
C GLU A 99 -26.95 8.91 -52.12
N ASP A 100 -27.34 9.96 -51.40
CA ASP A 100 -26.44 11.07 -51.08
C ASP A 100 -25.33 10.60 -50.12
N LEU A 101 -24.09 10.97 -50.45
CA LEU A 101 -22.89 10.55 -49.73
C LEU A 101 -22.90 11.10 -48.30
N ASP A 102 -23.34 12.35 -48.11
CA ASP A 102 -23.45 12.96 -46.78
C ASP A 102 -24.50 12.25 -45.91
N ALA A 103 -25.60 11.81 -46.53
CA ALA A 103 -26.64 11.05 -45.85
C ALA A 103 -26.16 9.64 -45.44
N TYR A 104 -25.29 9.01 -46.23
CA TYR A 104 -24.66 7.73 -45.89
C TYR A 104 -23.62 7.89 -44.77
N LEU A 105 -22.74 8.90 -44.87
CA LEU A 105 -21.73 9.18 -43.85
C LEU A 105 -22.37 9.45 -42.50
N ASN A 106 -23.41 10.28 -42.43
CA ASN A 106 -24.15 10.53 -41.19
C ASN A 106 -24.70 9.24 -40.54
N ARG A 107 -25.17 8.28 -41.34
CA ARG A 107 -25.64 6.98 -40.84
C ARG A 107 -24.50 6.11 -40.35
N PHE A 108 -23.40 6.08 -41.08
CA PHE A 108 -22.18 5.39 -40.67
C PHE A 108 -21.62 5.95 -39.36
N GLU A 109 -21.53 7.27 -39.21
CA GLU A 109 -21.00 7.91 -37.99
C GLU A 109 -21.87 7.58 -36.76
N ARG A 110 -23.19 7.64 -36.92
CA ARG A 110 -24.14 7.25 -35.87
C ARG A 110 -23.99 5.77 -35.50
N TYR A 111 -23.78 4.92 -36.49
CA TYR A 111 -23.54 3.49 -36.29
C TYR A 111 -22.21 3.25 -35.57
N ALA A 112 -21.11 3.82 -36.05
CA ALA A 112 -19.78 3.71 -35.46
C ALA A 112 -19.75 4.25 -34.02
N ALA A 113 -20.42 5.38 -33.77
CA ALA A 113 -20.60 5.92 -32.42
C ALA A 113 -21.40 4.98 -31.50
N SER A 114 -22.46 4.34 -32.01
CA SER A 114 -23.24 3.35 -31.26
C SER A 114 -22.44 2.09 -30.92
N GLN A 115 -21.50 1.71 -31.81
CA GLN A 115 -20.56 0.61 -31.61
C GLN A 115 -19.29 1.03 -30.86
N ARG A 116 -19.20 2.28 -30.40
CA ARG A 116 -18.03 2.85 -29.69
C ARG A 116 -16.72 2.71 -30.45
N TRP A 117 -16.76 2.72 -31.78
CA TRP A 117 -15.54 2.71 -32.59
C TRP A 117 -14.81 4.03 -32.44
N LEU A 118 -13.50 3.99 -32.17
CA LEU A 118 -12.67 5.19 -32.10
C LEU A 118 -12.55 5.81 -33.49
N LYS A 119 -12.66 7.14 -33.60
CA LYS A 119 -12.59 7.86 -34.90
C LYS A 119 -11.30 7.59 -35.68
N GLN A 120 -10.21 7.36 -34.95
CA GLN A 120 -8.92 7.01 -35.53
C GLN A 120 -8.95 5.66 -36.29
N ASP A 121 -9.89 4.77 -35.94
CA ASP A 121 -10.01 3.44 -36.52
C ASP A 121 -11.06 3.38 -37.66
N TRP A 122 -11.72 4.49 -37.99
CA TRP A 122 -12.78 4.52 -39.01
C TRP A 122 -12.25 4.46 -40.44
N ALA A 123 -10.98 4.82 -40.64
CA ALA A 123 -10.31 4.91 -41.92
C ALA A 123 -9.06 4.01 -41.99
N VAL A 124 -9.11 2.86 -41.33
CA VAL A 124 -8.02 1.88 -41.39
C VAL A 124 -8.16 1.09 -42.70
N ASN A 125 -7.14 1.20 -43.54
CA ASN A 125 -6.98 0.48 -44.79
C ASN A 125 -5.78 -0.46 -44.65
#